data_AF-A0A1E4JSN9-F1
#
_entry.id   AF-A0A1E4JSN9-F1
#
_cell.length_a   1.000
_cell.length_b   1.000
_cell.length_c   1.000
_cell.angle_alpha   90.00
_cell.angle_beta   90.00
_cell.angle_gamma   90.00
#
_symmetry.space_group_name_H-M   'P 1'
#
loop_
_entity.id
_entity.type
_entity.pdbx_description
1 polymer ?
#
loop_
_entity_poly.entity_id
_entity_poly.type
_entity_poly.pdbx_seq_one_letter_code
_entity_poly.pdbx_strand_id
1 'polypeptide(L)'
;MPPGLALGPSTWRPWASASFVGARHAFPCQAAVGDLEAIRRSLRARLSAVEWRLPGHIVADIAVEFDEAARGLRIEVLTVED
;
A
#
# COMPACT_ATOMS: atom_id res chain seq x y z
N MET A 1 -2.20 -0.33 13.55
CA MET A 1 -2.76 0.64 12.58
C MET A 1 -3.00 1.97 13.28
N PRO A 2 -2.92 3.13 12.59
CA PRO A 2 -3.34 4.41 13.17
C PRO A 2 -4.79 4.31 13.68
N PRO A 3 -5.16 4.96 14.80
CA PRO A 3 -6.53 4.99 15.27
C PRO A 3 -7.47 5.54 14.19
N GLY A 4 -8.62 4.90 14.00
CA GLY A 4 -9.63 5.34 13.04
C GLY A 4 -9.39 4.95 11.58
N LEU A 5 -8.35 4.16 11.26
CA LEU A 5 -8.12 3.61 9.92
C LEU A 5 -8.58 2.15 9.83
N ALA A 6 -9.48 1.86 8.89
CA ALA A 6 -9.94 0.51 8.56
C ALA A 6 -9.43 0.09 7.17
N LEU A 7 -8.97 -1.16 7.04
CA LEU A 7 -8.60 -1.75 5.76
C LEU A 7 -9.84 -2.37 5.10
N GLY A 8 -10.01 -2.12 3.81
CA GLY A 8 -10.96 -2.80 2.96
C GLY A 8 -10.40 -4.09 2.36
N PRO A 9 -11.20 -4.80 1.54
CA PRO A 9 -10.74 -6.00 0.84
C PRO A 9 -9.62 -5.64 -0.13
N SER A 10 -8.49 -6.34 -0.01
CA SER A 10 -7.35 -6.16 -0.90
C SER A 10 -7.63 -6.76 -2.28
N THR A 11 -7.10 -6.12 -3.31
CA THR A 11 -7.03 -6.69 -4.66
C THR A 11 -5.59 -6.77 -5.13
N TRP A 12 -5.31 -7.60 -6.11
CA TRP A 12 -4.00 -7.67 -6.73
C TRP A 12 -4.14 -7.89 -8.23
N ARG A 13 -3.10 -7.48 -8.97
CA ARG A 13 -2.98 -7.79 -10.40
C ARG A 13 -1.54 -8.18 -10.73
N PRO A 14 -1.33 -9.08 -11.69
CA PRO A 14 -0.01 -9.34 -12.26
C PRO A 14 0.62 -8.05 -12.79
N TRP A 15 1.94 -7.96 -12.64
CA TRP A 15 2.74 -6.87 -13.17
C TRP A 15 4.07 -7.41 -13.68
N ALA A 16 4.56 -6.85 -14.78
CA ALA A 16 5.87 -7.15 -15.31
C ALA A 16 6.50 -5.89 -15.92
N SER A 17 7.82 -5.87 -15.94
CA SER A 17 8.66 -4.90 -16.66
C SER A 17 9.64 -5.66 -17.57
N ALA A 18 10.58 -4.94 -18.19
CA ALA A 18 11.60 -5.56 -19.02
C ALA A 18 12.52 -6.54 -18.26
N SER A 19 12.66 -6.38 -16.94
CA SER A 19 13.64 -7.14 -16.15
C SER A 19 13.06 -7.86 -14.93
N PHE A 20 11.80 -7.58 -14.58
CA PHE A 20 11.19 -8.11 -13.36
C PHE A 20 9.74 -8.51 -13.61
N VAL A 21 9.31 -9.58 -12.94
CA VAL A 21 7.93 -10.05 -12.88
C VAL A 21 7.45 -10.01 -11.43
N GLY A 22 6.15 -9.87 -11.24
CA GLY A 22 5.53 -9.92 -9.93
C GLY A 22 4.09 -9.40 -9.94
N ALA A 23 3.72 -8.62 -8.93
CA ALA A 23 2.35 -8.19 -8.71
C ALA A 23 2.25 -6.81 -8.06
N ARG A 24 1.20 -6.07 -8.42
CA ARG A 24 0.77 -4.86 -7.70
C ARG A 24 -0.43 -5.19 -6.84
N HIS A 25 -0.30 -4.95 -5.55
CA HIS A 25 -1.35 -5.16 -4.54
C HIS A 25 -1.93 -3.82 -4.14
N ALA A 26 -3.25 -3.73 -4.05
CA ALA A 26 -3.97 -2.54 -3.62
C ALA A 26 -4.79 -2.85 -2.36
N PHE A 27 -4.59 -2.02 -1.34
CA PHE A 27 -5.28 -2.10 -0.06
C PHE A 27 -6.07 -0.80 0.16
N PRO A 28 -7.39 -0.80 -0.11
CA PRO A 28 -8.24 0.33 0.20
C PRO A 28 -8.22 0.59 1.70
N CYS A 29 -8.19 1.85 2.09
CA CYS A 29 -8.20 2.29 3.47
C CYS A 29 -9.30 3.34 3.67
N GLN A 30 -10.13 3.15 4.68
CA GLN A 30 -11.17 4.09 5.09
C GLN A 30 -10.75 4.72 6.42
N ALA A 31 -10.69 6.05 6.46
CA ALA A 31 -10.49 6.76 7.72
C ALA A 31 -11.84 7.25 8.23
N ALA A 32 -12.17 6.95 9.49
CA ALA A 32 -13.45 7.31 10.09
C ALA A 32 -13.60 8.83 10.27
N VAL A 33 -12.57 9.49 10.82
CA VAL A 33 -12.48 10.95 11.04
C VAL A 33 -10.99 11.31 11.12
N GLY A 34 -10.57 12.42 10.50
CA GLY A 34 -9.22 12.96 10.68
C GLY A 34 -8.63 13.61 9.43
N ASP A 35 -7.46 14.23 9.61
CA ASP A 35 -6.67 14.79 8.51
C ASP A 35 -6.04 13.63 7.69
N LEU A 36 -6.65 13.33 6.54
CA LEU A 36 -6.20 12.27 5.64
C LEU A 36 -4.75 12.48 5.17
N GLU A 37 -4.29 13.72 5.01
CA GLU A 37 -2.93 14.01 4.59
C GLU A 37 -1.93 13.69 5.71
N ALA A 38 -2.26 14.03 6.96
CA ALA A 38 -1.46 13.64 8.12
C ALA A 38 -1.40 12.12 8.29
N ILE A 39 -2.53 11.43 8.12
CA ILE A 39 -2.60 9.96 8.16
C ILE A 39 -1.76 9.35 7.03
N ARG A 40 -1.91 9.85 5.79
CA ARG A 40 -1.14 9.41 4.62
C ARG A 40 0.36 9.54 4.87
N ARG A 41 0.82 10.69 5.36
CA ARG A 41 2.24 10.92 5.69
C ARG A 41 2.75 9.97 6.76
N SER A 42 1.96 9.77 7.83
CA SER A 42 2.30 8.84 8.91
C SER A 42 2.39 7.39 8.43
N LEU A 43 1.43 6.95 7.61
CA LEU A 43 1.45 5.62 6.99
C LEU A 43 2.67 5.45 6.10
N ARG A 44 2.94 6.40 5.19
CA ARG A 44 4.09 6.34 4.30
C ARG A 44 5.39 6.21 5.09
N ALA A 45 5.60 7.06 6.09
CA ALA A 45 6.80 7.01 6.93
C ALA A 45 6.96 5.66 7.64
N ARG A 46 5.86 5.10 8.17
CA ARG A 46 5.90 3.81 8.87
C ARG A 46 6.17 2.64 7.92
N LEU A 47 5.50 2.59 6.78
CA LEU A 47 5.63 1.47 5.83
C LEU A 47 7.02 1.45 5.18
N SER A 48 7.61 2.62 4.91
CA SER A 48 8.97 2.74 4.39
C SER A 48 10.05 2.40 5.42
N ALA A 49 9.75 2.46 6.72
CA ALA A 49 10.69 2.11 7.78
C ALA A 49 10.72 0.61 8.12
N VAL A 50 9.81 -0.19 7.54
CA VAL A 50 9.72 -1.63 7.78
C VAL A 50 10.59 -2.37 6.78
N GLU A 51 11.43 -3.28 7.28
CA GLU A 51 12.09 -4.28 6.45
C GLU A 51 11.09 -5.43 6.19
N TRP A 52 10.57 -5.48 4.98
CA TRP A 52 9.58 -6.48 4.58
C TRP A 52 10.25 -7.79 4.21
N ARG A 53 9.87 -8.88 4.90
CA ARG A 53 10.32 -10.23 4.57
C ARG A 53 9.16 -11.04 4.02
N LEU A 54 9.19 -11.30 2.72
CA LEU A 54 8.21 -12.11 2.01
C LEU A 54 8.97 -13.23 1.28
N PRO A 55 8.90 -14.49 1.73
CA PRO A 55 9.62 -15.58 1.07
C PRO A 55 9.27 -15.67 -0.42
N GLY A 56 10.30 -15.68 -1.28
CA GLY A 56 10.16 -15.73 -2.74
C GLY A 56 9.79 -14.39 -3.41
N HIS A 57 9.69 -13.30 -2.64
CA HIS A 57 9.33 -11.99 -3.17
C HIS A 57 10.07 -10.84 -2.48
N ILE A 58 10.34 -9.80 -3.24
CA ILE A 58 10.90 -8.54 -2.73
C ILE A 58 9.84 -7.46 -2.86
N VAL A 59 9.64 -6.68 -1.79
CA VAL A 59 8.83 -5.45 -1.88
C VAL A 59 9.68 -4.38 -2.57
N ALA A 60 9.37 -4.11 -3.83
CA ALA A 60 10.10 -3.15 -4.66
C ALA A 60 9.65 -1.72 -4.40
N ASP A 61 8.37 -1.49 -4.09
CA ASP A 61 7.85 -0.15 -3.81
C ASP A 61 6.59 -0.21 -2.94
N ILE A 62 6.35 0.88 -2.19
CA ILE A 62 5.13 1.12 -1.43
C ILE A 62 4.68 2.57 -1.63
N ALA A 63 3.47 2.75 -2.13
CA ALA A 63 2.80 4.04 -2.25
C ALA A 63 1.60 4.12 -1.30
N VAL A 64 1.32 5.34 -0.82
CA VAL A 64 0.09 5.66 -0.07
C VAL A 64 -0.54 6.87 -0.73
N GLU A 65 -1.60 6.60 -1.48
CA GLU A 65 -2.28 7.56 -2.34
C GLU A 65 -3.67 7.89 -1.81
N PHE A 66 -4.24 9.01 -2.27
CA PHE A 66 -5.64 9.29 -2.07
C PHE A 66 -6.50 8.45 -3.02
N ASP A 67 -7.59 7.91 -2.49
CA ASP A 67 -8.60 7.23 -3.29
C ASP A 67 -9.78 8.19 -3.48
N GLU A 68 -9.79 8.91 -4.61
CA GLU A 68 -10.83 9.91 -4.91
C GLU A 68 -12.23 9.28 -4.99
N ALA A 69 -12.32 8.04 -5.49
CA ALA A 69 -13.59 7.34 -5.65
C ALA A 69 -14.17 6.92 -4.29
N ALA A 70 -13.32 6.42 -3.39
CA ALA A 70 -13.72 5.95 -2.07
C ALA A 70 -13.61 7.01 -0.97
N ARG A 71 -13.23 8.26 -1.32
CA ARG A 71 -12.94 9.37 -0.39
C ARG A 71 -12.04 8.95 0.77
N GLY A 72 -11.03 8.14 0.48
CA GLY A 72 -10.16 7.52 1.47
C GLY A 72 -8.70 7.52 1.06
N LEU A 73 -7.94 6.56 1.57
CA LEU A 73 -6.57 6.30 1.14
C LEU A 73 -6.49 4.94 0.46
N ARG A 74 -5.47 4.74 -0.36
CA ARG A 74 -5.11 3.43 -0.92
C ARG A 74 -3.63 3.21 -0.71
N ILE A 75 -3.29 2.08 -0.12
CA ILE A 75 -1.90 1.62 -0.06
C ILE A 75 -1.69 0.72 -1.26
N GLU A 76 -0.63 0.98 -2.02
CA GLU A 76 -0.22 0.12 -3.12
C GLU A 76 1.17 -0.44 -2.85
N VAL A 77 1.32 -1.76 -3.00
CA VAL A 77 2.57 -2.46 -2.78
C VAL A 77 2.95 -3.17 -4.06
N LEU A 78 4.16 -2.91 -4.55
CA LEU A 78 4.74 -3.62 -5.67
C LEU A 78 5.67 -4.70 -5.14
N THR A 79 5.38 -5.95 -5.51
CA THR A 79 6.27 -7.08 -5.24
C THR A 79 6.85 -7.60 -6.54
N VAL A 80 8.13 -7.95 -6.51
CA VAL A 80 8.79 -8.72 -7.58
C VAL A 80 9.17 -10.10 -7.06
N GLU A 81 9.21 -11.08 -7.94
CA GLU A 81 9.74 -12.41 -7.65
C GLU A 81 11.27 -12.35 -7.49
N ASP A 82 11.79 -13.06 -6.48
CA ASP A 82 13.23 -13.19 -6.21
C ASP A 82 13.89 -14.24 -7.12
#